data_AF-A0A382BYI3-F1
#
_entry.id   AF-A0A382BYI3-F1
#
_cell.length_a   1.000
_cell.length_b   1.000
_cell.length_c   1.000
_cell.angle_alpha   90.00
_cell.angle_beta   90.00
_cell.angle_gamma   90.00
#
_symmetry.space_group_name_H-M   'P 1'
#
loop_
_entity.id
_entity.type
_entity.pdbx_description
1 polymer ?
#
loop_
_entity_poly.entity_id
_entity_poly.type
_entity_poly.pdbx_seq_one_letter_code
_entity_poly.pdbx_strand_id
1 'polypeptide(L)' 'MKMKECDTILRGTVITMDENRHVYLDGYVAINNGAIVSVGPSDDCQFKADEDLGGDGHIVLPGLINVHSHLV' A
#
# COMPACT_ATOMS: atom_id res chain seq x y z
N MET A 1 11.03 17.84 -8.53
CA MET A 1 9.55 17.86 -8.59
C MET A 1 9.02 18.01 -7.18
N LYS A 2 7.85 18.65 -6.98
CA LYS A 2 7.26 18.81 -5.64
C LYS A 2 6.51 17.53 -5.28
N MET A 3 6.80 16.94 -4.12
CA MET A 3 6.05 15.78 -3.60
C MET A 3 4.59 16.17 -3.33
N LYS A 4 3.67 15.23 -3.54
CA LYS A 4 2.24 15.35 -3.18
C LYS A 4 2.06 14.98 -1.71
N GLU A 5 1.08 15.57 -1.04
CA GLU A 5 0.72 15.19 0.34
C GLU A 5 -0.31 14.06 0.34
N CYS A 6 -0.26 13.21 1.35
CA CYS A 6 -1.25 12.18 1.69
C CYS A 6 -1.21 11.90 3.20
N ASP A 7 -2.14 11.11 3.73
CA ASP A 7 -2.24 10.87 5.17
C ASP A 7 -1.22 9.80 5.63
N THR A 8 -1.15 8.69 4.89
CA THR A 8 -0.34 7.52 5.25
C THR A 8 0.38 6.93 4.03
N ILE A 9 1.63 6.52 4.23
CA ILE A 9 2.38 5.64 3.31
C ILE A 9 2.66 4.31 4.02
N LEU A 10 2.34 3.20 3.37
CA LEU A 10 2.75 1.85 3.78
C LEU A 10 3.90 1.37 2.91
N ARG A 11 4.94 0.78 3.51
CA ARG A 11 6.12 0.25 2.81
C ARG A 11 6.33 -1.25 3.05
N GLY A 12 6.93 -1.92 2.07
CA GLY A 12 7.37 -3.32 2.19
C GLY A 12 7.22 -4.07 0.87
N THR A 13 7.08 -5.40 0.94
CA THR A 13 6.67 -6.19 -0.22
C THR A 13 5.18 -5.99 -0.47
N VAL A 14 4.83 -5.22 -1.51
CA VAL A 14 3.45 -4.88 -1.86
C VAL A 14 2.94 -5.87 -2.90
N ILE A 15 1.89 -6.61 -2.53
CA ILE A 15 1.22 -7.59 -3.39
C ILE A 15 -0.14 -7.01 -3.78
N THR A 16 -0.31 -6.53 -5.01
CA THR A 16 -1.48 -5.69 -5.36
C THR A 16 -2.76 -6.49 -5.60
N MET A 17 -2.63 -7.71 -6.12
CA MET A 17 -3.75 -8.49 -6.69
C MET A 17 -4.51 -7.72 -7.79
N ASP A 18 -3.86 -6.75 -8.46
CA ASP A 18 -4.43 -6.13 -9.65
C ASP A 18 -4.51 -7.11 -10.84
N GLU A 19 -5.06 -6.66 -11.96
CA GLU A 19 -5.24 -7.46 -13.18
C GLU A 19 -3.95 -8.10 -13.70
N ASN A 20 -2.80 -7.47 -13.45
CA ASN A 20 -1.47 -7.91 -13.88
C ASN A 20 -0.73 -8.67 -12.78
N ARG A 21 -1.30 -8.79 -11.58
CA ARG A 21 -0.73 -9.45 -10.40
C ARG A 21 0.63 -8.87 -10.02
N HIS A 22 0.77 -7.55 -10.04
CA HIS A 22 2.03 -6.92 -9.65
C HIS A 22 2.45 -7.28 -8.22
N VAL A 23 3.74 -7.52 -8.07
CA VAL A 23 4.44 -7.67 -6.79
C VAL A 23 5.64 -6.73 -6.80
N TYR A 24 5.63 -5.75 -5.92
CA TYR A 24 6.76 -4.85 -5.69
C TYR A 24 7.50 -5.34 -4.45
N LEU A 25 8.71 -5.90 -4.63
CA LEU A 25 9.51 -6.41 -3.51
C LEU A 25 9.91 -5.30 -2.53
N ASP A 26 10.15 -4.11 -3.07
CA ASP A 26 10.28 -2.84 -2.36
C ASP A 26 9.26 -1.86 -2.96
N GLY A 27 8.09 -1.78 -2.34
CA GLY A 27 6.97 -0.99 -2.81
C GLY A 27 6.34 -0.11 -1.75
N TYR A 28 5.44 0.75 -2.22
CA TYR A 28 4.63 1.61 -1.38
C TYR A 28 3.13 1.55 -1.74
N VAL A 29 2.29 1.90 -0.76
CA VAL A 29 0.88 2.25 -0.94
C VAL A 29 0.64 3.61 -0.29
N ALA A 30 0.24 4.61 -1.07
CA ALA A 30 -0.12 5.94 -0.58
C ALA A 30 -1.63 6.05 -0.38
N ILE A 31 -2.05 6.54 0.78
CA ILE A 31 -3.45 6.60 1.22
C ILE A 31 -3.80 8.04 1.58
N ASN A 32 -4.93 8.54 1.05
CA ASN A 32 -5.44 9.87 1.36
C ASN A 32 -6.96 9.81 1.50
N ASN A 33 -7.50 10.37 2.59
CA ASN A 33 -8.90 10.34 2.98
C ASN A 33 -9.52 8.94 2.92
N GLY A 34 -8.79 7.93 3.42
CA GLY A 34 -9.23 6.53 3.45
C GLY A 34 -9.26 5.81 2.09
N ALA A 35 -8.73 6.43 1.03
CA ALA A 35 -8.64 5.84 -0.30
C ALA A 35 -7.18 5.68 -0.74
N ILE A 36 -6.89 4.60 -1.47
CA ILE A 36 -5.59 4.39 -2.11
C ILE A 36 -5.48 5.37 -3.28
N VAL A 37 -4.48 6.25 -3.26
CA VAL A 37 -4.24 7.26 -4.31
C VAL A 37 -3.09 6.89 -5.24
N SER A 38 -2.20 5.99 -4.81
CA SER A 38 -1.08 5.50 -5.63
C SER A 38 -0.47 4.24 -5.02
N VAL A 39 0.02 3.36 -5.89
CA VAL A 39 0.74 2.12 -5.54
C VAL A 39 1.86 1.93 -6.56
N GLY A 40 3.04 1.51 -6.13
CA GLY A 40 4.17 1.31 -7.02
C GLY A 40 5.46 0.88 -6.29
N PRO A 41 6.59 0.81 -7.00
CA PRO A 41 7.89 0.62 -6.39
C PRO A 41 8.29 1.84 -5.55
N SER A 42 9.00 1.63 -4.45
CA SER A 42 9.35 2.70 -3.48
C SER A 42 10.09 3.87 -4.10
N ASP A 43 10.99 3.61 -5.06
CA ASP A 43 11.78 4.62 -5.76
C ASP A 43 10.93 5.56 -6.64
N ASP A 44 9.74 5.13 -7.06
CA ASP A 44 8.80 5.94 -7.84
C ASP A 44 7.83 6.73 -6.95
N CYS A 45 7.95 6.63 -5.61
CA CYS A 45 7.03 7.28 -4.70
C CYS A 45 7.13 8.81 -4.79
N GLN A 46 6.05 9.46 -5.21
CA GLN A 46 5.95 10.91 -5.33
C GLN A 46 5.19 11.58 -4.17
N PHE A 47 5.00 10.86 -3.06
CA PHE A 47 4.18 11.29 -1.94
C PHE A 47 5.00 11.53 -0.67
N LYS A 48 4.50 12.43 0.17
CA LYS A 48 4.88 12.62 1.57
C LYS A 48 3.65 12.35 2.43
N ALA A 49 3.83 11.77 3.60
CA ALA A 49 2.76 11.49 4.54
C ALA A 49 3.10 11.92 5.97
N ASP A 50 2.06 12.13 6.77
CA ASP A 50 2.18 12.32 8.22
C ASP A 50 2.56 11.00 8.89
N GLU A 51 2.04 9.87 8.38
CA GLU A 51 2.40 8.52 8.83
C GLU A 51 3.15 7.75 7.74
N ASP A 52 4.32 7.20 8.07
CA ASP A 52 5.09 6.31 7.21
C ASP A 52 5.39 5.02 7.99
N LEU A 53 4.80 3.91 7.56
CA LEU A 53 4.75 2.65 8.31
C LEU A 53 5.26 1.46 7.48
N GLY A 54 5.77 0.42 8.16
CA GLY A 54 6.25 -0.81 7.53
C GLY A 54 7.76 -0.79 7.25
N GLY A 55 8.15 -1.22 6.05
CA GLY A 55 9.54 -1.32 5.59
C GLY A 55 10.01 -2.76 5.41
N ASP A 56 11.32 -2.97 5.46
CA ASP A 56 11.93 -4.29 5.25
C ASP A 56 11.30 -5.37 6.14
N GLY A 57 11.06 -6.55 5.55
CA GLY A 57 10.45 -7.70 6.24
C GLY A 57 8.93 -7.62 6.42
N HIS A 58 8.27 -6.53 5.99
CA HIS A 58 6.82 -6.40 6.01
C HIS A 58 6.20 -6.74 4.65
N ILE A 59 4.98 -7.29 4.70
CA ILE A 59 4.16 -7.57 3.51
C ILE A 59 2.90 -6.72 3.59
N VAL A 60 2.58 -6.03 2.50
CA VAL A 60 1.33 -5.28 2.32
C VAL A 60 0.47 -6.03 1.31
N LEU A 61 -0.75 -6.40 1.71
CA LEU A 61 -1.72 -7.10 0.88
C LEU A 61 -3.11 -6.45 1.01
N PRO A 62 -4.00 -6.61 0.02
CA PRO A 62 -5.41 -6.31 0.20
C PRO A 62 -5.97 -7.01 1.43
N GLY A 63 -6.83 -6.31 2.15
CA GLY A 63 -7.56 -6.90 3.27
C GLY A 63 -8.29 -8.17 2.82
N LEU A 64 -8.17 -9.24 3.60
CA LEU A 64 -8.83 -10.50 3.28
C LEU A 64 -10.34 -10.35 3.39
N ILE A 65 -11.06 -10.76 2.35
CA ILE A 65 -12.52 -10.78 2.34
C ILE A 65 -12.98 -12.18 2.71
N ASN A 66 -13.58 -12.32 3.90
CA ASN A 66 -14.22 -13.56 4.31
C ASN A 66 -15.64 -13.64 3.73
N VAL A 67 -15.85 -14.53 2.76
CA VAL A 67 -17.14 -14.72 2.09
C VAL A 67 -18.04 -15.77 2.74
N HIS A 68 -17.56 -16.48 3.76
CA HIS A 68 -18.33 -17.51 4.43
C HIS A 68 -17.84 -17.74 5.87
N SER A 69 -18.72 -17.49 6.84
CA SER A 69 -18.46 -17.78 8.24
C SER A 69 -19.73 -18.16 8.98
N HIS A 70 -19.54 -18.90 10.07
CA HIS A 70 -20.55 -19.14 11.08
C HIS A 70 -20.06 -18.52 12.39
N LEU A 71 -20.19 -17.20 12.51
CA LEU A 71 -19.82 -16.48 13.73
C LEU A 71 -20.96 -16.63 14.75
N VAL A 72 -20.62 -17.06 15.97
CA VAL A 72 -21.53 -17.17 17.12
C VAL A 72 -21.04 -16.29 18.26
#